data_AF-A0A6B3H313-F1
#
_entry.id   AF-A0A6B3H313-F1
#
_cell.length_a   1.000
_cell.length_b   1.000
_cell.length_c   1.000
_cell.angle_alpha   90.00
_cell.angle_beta   90.00
_cell.angle_gamma   90.00
#
_symmetry.space_group_name_H-M   'P 1'
#
loop_
_entity.id
_entity.type
_entity.pdbx_description
1 polymer ?
#
loop_
_entity_poly.entity_id
_entity_poly.type
_entity_poly.pdbx_seq_one_letter_code
_entity_poly.pdbx_strand_id
1 'polypeptide(L)' 'TTVLFLGGWHGPFGADGLGWLWTLLKTALLAFVVIWLRVSYPRLREDQLQKLAWTTLVPLALAQIALTG' A
#
# COMPACT_ATOMS: atom_id res chain seq x y z
N THR A 1 -0.79 -5.43 5.87
CA THR A 1 -0.58 -4.16 5.15
C THR A 1 -1.21 -2.97 5.85
N THR A 2 -2.50 -2.98 6.23
CA THR A 2 -3.11 -1.92 7.05
C THR A 2 -2.49 -1.75 8.44
N VAL A 3 -2.09 -2.85 9.08
CA VAL A 3 -1.40 -2.81 10.39
C VAL A 3 0.06 -2.37 10.28
N LEU A 4 0.76 -2.81 9.23
CA LEU A 4 2.20 -2.56 9.03
C LEU A 4 2.52 -1.17 8.45
N PHE A 5 1.63 -0.58 7.64
CA PHE A 5 1.88 0.69 6.94
C PHE A 5 0.91 1.82 7.32
N LEU A 6 -0.23 1.51 7.95
CA LEU A 6 -1.31 2.48 8.21
C LEU A 6 -1.74 2.53 9.68
N GLY A 7 -0.82 2.25 10.61
CA GLY A 7 -0.98 2.59 12.03
C GLY A 7 -1.89 1.67 12.85
N GLY A 8 -2.25 0.49 12.32
CA GLY A 8 -3.01 -0.51 13.08
C GLY A 8 -4.25 0.05 13.76
N TRP A 9 -4.35 -0.19 15.08
CA TRP A 9 -5.53 0.11 15.91
C TRP A 9 -5.65 1.58 16.34
N HIS A 10 -4.64 2.42 16.09
CA HIS A 10 -4.71 3.84 16.45
C HIS A 10 -5.60 4.60 15.46
N GLY A 11 -6.80 4.95 15.90
CA GLY A 11 -7.63 5.95 15.24
C GLY A 11 -6.97 7.33 15.33
N PRO A 12 -7.20 8.24 14.35
CA PRO A 12 -6.74 9.61 14.49
C PRO A 12 -7.42 10.23 15.73
N PHE A 13 -6.64 10.94 16.56
CA PHE A 13 -7.09 11.66 17.76
C PHE A 13 -7.43 10.84 19.03
N GLY A 14 -6.83 9.65 19.25
CA GLY A 14 -6.94 8.97 20.54
C GLY A 14 -8.32 8.38 20.86
N ALA A 15 -9.13 8.12 19.82
CA ALA A 15 -10.42 7.46 19.93
C ALA A 15 -10.24 5.92 19.91
N ASP A 16 -9.74 5.37 21.02
CA ASP A 16 -9.41 3.95 21.16
C ASP A 16 -10.65 3.03 21.10
N GLY A 17 -11.86 3.57 21.27
CA GLY A 17 -13.11 2.81 21.22
C GLY A 17 -13.57 2.37 19.81
N LEU A 18 -13.05 2.98 18.73
CA LEU A 18 -13.51 2.76 17.36
C LEU A 18 -12.41 2.27 16.40
N GLY A 19 -11.28 1.81 16.92
CA GLY A 19 -10.14 1.40 16.10
C GLY A 19 -10.40 0.16 15.22
N TRP A 20 -11.35 -0.71 15.60
CA TRP A 20 -11.75 -1.89 14.78
C TRP A 20 -12.51 -1.48 13.50
N LEU A 21 -13.38 -0.47 13.60
CA LEU A 21 -14.12 0.10 12.47
C LEU A 21 -13.17 0.82 11.50
N TRP A 22 -12.18 1.53 12.06
CA TRP A 22 -11.19 2.25 11.26
C TRP A 22 -10.25 1.32 10.49
N THR A 23 -9.80 0.24 11.13
CA THR A 23 -9.00 -0.80 10.46
C THR A 23 -9.80 -1.54 9.39
N LEU A 24 -11.09 -1.82 9.62
CA LEU A 24 -11.97 -2.39 8.60
C LEU A 24 -12.19 -1.44 7.42
N LEU A 25 -12.44 -0.14 7.67
CA LEU A 25 -12.62 0.85 6.61
C LEU A 25 -11.37 0.96 5.73
N LYS A 26 -10.19 1.07 6.34
CA LYS A 26 -8.90 1.09 5.62
C LYS A 26 -8.67 -0.18 4.81
N THR A 27 -9.04 -1.34 5.38
CA THR A 27 -8.89 -2.63 4.71
C THR A 27 -9.87 -2.77 3.53
N ALA A 28 -11.11 -2.33 3.69
CA ALA A 28 -12.11 -2.30 2.63
C ALA A 28 -11.70 -1.35 1.49
N LEU A 29 -11.16 -0.18 1.81
CA LEU A 29 -10.63 0.76 0.82
C LEU A 29 -9.44 0.17 0.06
N LEU A 30 -8.49 -0.48 0.75
CA LEU A 30 -7.39 -1.19 0.11
C LEU A 30 -7.89 -2.34 -0.79
N ALA A 31 -8.85 -3.12 -0.32
CA ALA A 31 -9.46 -4.19 -1.12
C ALA A 31 -10.15 -3.61 -2.37
N PHE A 32 -10.86 -2.50 -2.23
CA PHE A 32 -11.46 -1.77 -3.34
C PHE A 32 -10.40 -1.31 -4.34
N VAL A 33 -9.29 -0.72 -3.88
CA VAL A 33 -8.19 -0.28 -4.76
C VAL A 33 -7.55 -1.47 -5.47
N VAL A 34 -7.34 -2.61 -4.79
CA VAL A 34 -6.78 -3.82 -5.42
C VAL A 34 -7.70 -4.38 -6.50
N ILE A 35 -9.01 -4.46 -6.22
CA ILE A 35 -10.00 -4.91 -7.20
C ILE A 35 -10.08 -3.91 -8.36
N TRP A 36 -10.08 -2.61 -8.06
CA TRP A 36 -10.12 -1.55 -9.06
C TRP A 36 -8.88 -1.54 -9.95
N LEU A 37 -7.68 -1.75 -9.41
CA LEU A 37 -6.45 -1.93 -10.17
C LEU A 37 -6.54 -3.17 -11.06
N ARG A 38 -7.10 -4.29 -10.55
CA ARG A 38 -7.29 -5.51 -11.34
C ARG A 38 -8.25 -5.34 -12.51
N VAL A 39 -9.27 -4.49 -12.34
CA VAL A 39 -10.26 -4.17 -13.39
C VAL A 39 -9.74 -3.12 -14.37
N SER A 40 -9.00 -2.12 -13.89
CA SER A 40 -8.52 -0.99 -14.69
C SER A 40 -7.27 -1.32 -15.51
N TYR A 41 -6.43 -2.26 -15.06
CA TYR A 41 -5.24 -2.67 -15.80
C TYR A 41 -5.51 -3.90 -16.66
N PRO A 42 -5.57 -3.77 -18.01
CA PRO A 42 -5.51 -4.92 -18.89
C PRO A 42 -4.14 -5.62 -18.73
N ARG A 43 -4.13 -6.97 -18.80
CA ARG A 43 -2.96 -7.83 -18.49
C ARG A 43 -1.64 -7.24 -18.99
N LEU A 44 -0.83 -6.73 -18.07
CA LEU A 44 0.53 -6.28 -18.33
C LEU A 44 1.43 -7.51 -18.54
N ARG A 45 2.32 -7.42 -19.54
CA ARG A 45 3.32 -8.47 -19.81
C ARG A 45 4.30 -8.55 -18.64
N GLU A 46 4.72 -9.76 -18.28
CA GLU A 46 5.65 -10.00 -17.16
C GLU A 46 6.95 -9.20 -17.32
N ASP A 47 7.42 -9.03 -18.55
CA ASP A 47 8.59 -8.21 -18.87
C ASP A 47 8.42 -6.72 -18.51
N GLN A 48 7.22 -6.17 -18.68
CA GLN A 48 6.94 -4.76 -18.35
C GLN A 48 6.84 -4.55 -16.84
N LEU A 49 6.29 -5.53 -16.12
CA LEU A 49 6.26 -5.53 -14.66
C LEU A 49 7.68 -5.62 -14.09
N GLN A 50 8.51 -6.51 -14.63
CA GLN A 50 9.90 -6.68 -14.25
C GLN A 50 10.72 -5.40 -14.52
N LYS A 51 10.53 -4.79 -15.69
CA LYS A 51 11.17 -3.52 -16.04
C LYS A 51 10.77 -2.40 -15.09
N LEU A 52 9.47 -2.27 -14.76
CA LEU A 52 9.00 -1.28 -13.79
C LEU A 52 9.63 -1.51 -12.41
N ALA A 53 9.61 -2.75 -11.92
CA ALA A 53 10.15 -3.11 -10.62
C ALA A 53 11.65 -2.80 -10.53
N TRP A 54 12.46 -3.25 -11.49
CA TRP A 54 13.91 -3.09 -11.43
C TRP A 54 14.40 -1.71 -11.84
N THR A 55 13.75 -1.05 -12.80
CA THR A 55 14.21 0.26 -13.31
C THR A 55 13.73 1.41 -12.44
N THR A 56 12.59 1.27 -11.74
CA THR A 56 12.00 2.40 -10.99
C THR A 56 11.80 2.10 -9.50
N LEU A 57 11.25 0.94 -9.13
CA LEU A 57 10.93 0.66 -7.72
C LEU A 57 12.20 0.37 -6.89
N VAL A 58 13.13 -0.42 -7.42
CA VAL A 58 14.40 -0.75 -6.75
C VAL A 58 15.27 0.50 -6.49
N PRO A 59 15.59 1.36 -7.48
CA PRO A 59 16.39 2.54 -7.23
C PRO A 59 15.69 3.54 -6.31
N LEU A 60 14.36 3.65 -6.38
CA LEU A 60 13.59 4.49 -5.46
C LEU A 60 13.68 3.97 -4.01
N ALA A 61 13.58 2.65 -3.81
CA ALA A 61 13.73 2.04 -2.50
C ALA A 61 15.15 2.22 -1.93
N LEU A 62 16.18 2.08 -2.77
CA LEU A 62 17.57 2.34 -2.39
C LEU A 62 17.81 3.82 -2.06
N ALA A 63 17.22 4.75 -2.82
CA ALA A 63 17.29 6.17 -2.54
C ALA A 63 16.61 6.54 -1.21
N GLN A 64 15.45 5.94 -0.92
CA GLN A 64 14.77 6.08 0.37
C GLN A 64 15.65 5.62 1.54
N ILE A 65 16.32 4.48 1.39
CA ILE A 65 17.25 3.96 2.40
C ILE A 65 18.44 4.89 2.55
N ALA A 66 19.04 5.39 1.46
CA ALA A 66 20.16 6.32 1.53
C ALA A 66 19.81 7.69 2.12
N LEU A 67 18.54 8.11 2.05
CA LEU A 67 18.04 9.36 2.65
C LEU A 67 17.67 9.21 4.13
N THR A 68 17.30 8.00 4.56
CA THR A 68 16.75 7.75 5.91
C THR A 68 17.75 7.04 6.82
N GLY A 69 18.70 6.28 6.25
CA GLY A 69 19.86 5.71 6.94
C GLY A 69 20.96 6.73 7.13
#